data_AF-A0A7L2HAY4-F1
#
_entry.id   AF-A0A7L2HAY4-F1
#
_cell.length_a   1.000
_cell.length_b   1.000
_cell.length_c   1.000
_cell.angle_alpha   90.00
_cell.angle_beta   90.00
_cell.angle_gamma   90.00
#
_symmetry.space_group_name_H-M   'P 1'
#
loop_
_entity.id
_entity.type
_entity.pdbx_description
1 polymer ?
#
loop_
_entity_poly.entity_id
_entity_poly.type
_entity_poly.pdbx_seq_one_letter_code
_entity_poly.pdbx_strand_id
1 'polypeptide(L)'
;SCTVNDLGVDIKGCGKSFSAADKVVNEIKAKGGKAVPSYDSVEDGEKLVKTALEAFGRIDIVINNAGILRDRSFVRISDEDWDVIHKIHLRGSFLVTRAAWNHMKNQKFGRIIMTSSAAGIYGNFGQANYSAAKLGLLGLSNTIAIEGRKYNIHCNTIAPTAGSRLTQTVMPQDLVDAFKPEYVAPLVVWLCHESCAENGSLFEVGAGWIGKLRWERSLGAIVRGKNQPMTPEAVRDKWEKVCDFDNASKPRSIQGKGDFDNMDSLGKQSLEENAFLKNASAILTIMKFHFILTFNLQASIVGRELATKVYKYTHLEPILYALGVGMSTKDPDHLKFLFEGSEDFCCLPTFGVIPAQTSMFDGVPSLSGLNVDLSKV
;
A
#
# COMPACT_ATOMS: atom_id res chain seq x y z
N SER A 1 19.45 -14.77 -23.48
CA SER A 1 20.85 -14.40 -23.21
C SER A 1 20.89 -13.40 -22.07
N CYS A 2 22.00 -13.24 -21.36
CA CYS A 2 22.12 -12.23 -20.32
C CYS A 2 23.55 -11.71 -20.16
N THR A 3 23.69 -10.50 -19.63
CA THR A 3 24.96 -10.00 -19.10
C THR A 3 24.97 -10.24 -17.60
N VAL A 4 25.99 -10.90 -17.07
CA VAL A 4 26.17 -11.12 -15.63
C VAL A 4 27.16 -10.09 -15.12
N ASN A 5 26.69 -9.14 -14.31
CA ASN A 5 27.54 -8.12 -13.69
C ASN A 5 27.90 -8.50 -12.25
N ASP A 6 29.19 -8.60 -11.97
CA ASP A 6 29.71 -8.71 -10.60
C ASP A 6 31.11 -8.09 -10.54
N LEU A 7 31.28 -7.07 -9.69
CA LEU A 7 32.56 -6.38 -9.47
C LEU A 7 33.55 -7.24 -8.66
N GLY A 8 33.06 -8.32 -8.04
CA GLY A 8 33.84 -9.25 -7.23
C GLY A 8 34.20 -8.72 -5.85
N VAL A 9 33.36 -7.86 -5.28
CA VAL A 9 33.57 -7.23 -3.96
C VAL A 9 33.05 -8.10 -2.82
N ASP A 10 33.59 -7.91 -1.62
CA ASP A 10 33.05 -8.51 -0.40
C ASP A 10 31.73 -7.85 0.05
N ILE A 11 31.10 -8.33 1.14
CA ILE A 11 29.81 -7.78 1.62
C ILE A 11 29.93 -6.31 2.05
N LYS A 12 31.14 -5.82 2.33
CA LYS A 12 31.42 -4.44 2.73
C LYS A 12 31.83 -3.57 1.55
N GLY A 13 31.88 -4.14 0.33
CA GLY A 13 32.33 -3.46 -0.89
C GLY A 13 33.84 -3.42 -1.07
N CYS A 14 34.61 -4.25 -0.37
CA CYS A 14 36.07 -4.25 -0.43
C CYS A 14 36.61 -5.37 -1.36
N GLY A 15 37.76 -5.12 -1.99
CA GLY A 15 38.42 -6.06 -2.93
C GLY A 15 37.89 -6.00 -4.37
N LYS A 16 38.53 -6.72 -5.29
CA LYS A 16 38.03 -6.98 -6.65
C LYS A 16 38.47 -8.37 -7.11
N SER A 17 37.55 -9.17 -7.62
CA SER A 17 37.84 -10.47 -8.23
C SER A 17 36.97 -10.67 -9.45
N PHE A 18 37.58 -10.78 -10.64
CA PHE A 18 36.84 -11.08 -11.87
C PHE A 18 36.16 -12.47 -11.85
N SER A 19 36.54 -13.34 -10.90
CA SER A 19 36.13 -14.74 -10.88
C SER A 19 34.64 -14.98 -10.60
N ALA A 20 33.92 -14.04 -9.98
CA ALA A 20 32.52 -14.26 -9.62
C ALA A 20 31.60 -14.26 -10.85
N ALA A 21 31.65 -13.20 -11.68
CA ALA A 21 30.88 -13.11 -12.92
C ALA A 21 31.25 -14.24 -13.88
N ASP A 22 32.55 -14.56 -14.01
CA ASP A 22 33.04 -15.61 -14.91
C ASP A 22 32.50 -16.99 -14.54
N LYS A 23 32.47 -17.33 -13.24
CA LYS A 23 31.90 -18.61 -12.77
C LYS A 23 30.44 -18.77 -13.19
N VAL A 24 29.62 -17.75 -12.92
CA VAL A 24 28.19 -17.78 -13.27
C VAL A 24 27.99 -17.84 -14.78
N VAL A 25 28.76 -17.09 -15.57
CA VAL A 25 28.71 -17.15 -17.04
C VAL A 25 29.07 -18.54 -17.54
N ASN A 26 30.11 -19.17 -16.99
CA ASN A 26 30.52 -20.51 -17.37
C ASN A 26 29.46 -21.57 -17.00
N GLU A 27 28.83 -21.45 -15.83
CA GLU A 27 27.70 -22.30 -15.44
C GLU A 27 26.50 -22.16 -16.38
N ILE A 28 26.17 -20.93 -16.79
CA ILE A 28 25.10 -20.68 -17.76
C ILE A 28 25.43 -21.31 -19.11
N LYS A 29 26.66 -21.13 -19.60
CA LYS A 29 27.13 -21.73 -20.86
C LYS A 29 27.13 -23.25 -20.81
N ALA A 30 27.57 -23.84 -19.70
CA ALA A 30 27.55 -25.29 -19.48
C ALA A 30 26.12 -25.87 -19.51
N LYS A 31 25.12 -25.08 -19.12
CA LYS A 31 23.69 -25.43 -19.23
C LYS A 31 23.06 -25.08 -20.59
N GLY A 32 23.88 -24.72 -21.60
CA GLY A 32 23.41 -24.39 -22.96
C GLY A 32 22.89 -22.94 -23.12
N GLY A 33 23.03 -22.11 -22.10
CA GLY A 33 22.65 -20.70 -22.15
C GLY A 33 23.68 -19.81 -22.84
N LYS A 34 23.29 -18.55 -23.09
CA LYS A 34 24.16 -17.51 -23.67
C LYS A 34 24.36 -16.39 -22.66
N ALA A 35 25.58 -16.19 -22.19
CA ALA A 35 25.90 -15.10 -21.27
C ALA A 35 27.29 -14.50 -21.51
N VAL A 36 27.46 -13.22 -21.16
CA VAL A 36 28.75 -12.51 -21.11
C VAL A 36 28.95 -11.86 -19.74
N PRO A 37 30.18 -11.79 -19.23
CA PRO A 37 30.45 -11.11 -17.96
C PRO A 37 30.57 -9.59 -18.16
N SER A 38 30.29 -8.84 -17.10
CA SER A 38 30.62 -7.42 -16.96
C SER A 38 31.23 -7.22 -15.57
N TYR A 39 32.27 -6.40 -15.49
CA TYR A 39 33.07 -6.22 -14.27
C TYR A 39 33.10 -4.77 -13.79
N ASP A 40 32.35 -3.87 -14.43
CA ASP A 40 32.29 -2.47 -14.02
C ASP A 40 31.39 -2.30 -12.78
N SER A 41 31.62 -1.22 -12.03
CA SER A 41 30.71 -0.82 -10.95
C SER A 41 29.37 -0.41 -11.53
N VAL A 42 28.29 -0.58 -10.75
CA VAL A 42 26.98 0.00 -11.08
C VAL A 42 26.99 1.53 -11.13
N GLU A 43 28.04 2.16 -10.59
CA GLU A 43 28.31 3.59 -10.76
C GLU A 43 28.69 3.97 -12.20
N ASP A 44 29.11 2.99 -13.01
CA ASP A 44 29.39 3.10 -14.43
C ASP A 44 28.26 2.48 -15.27
N GLY A 45 26.99 2.78 -14.93
CA GLY A 45 25.81 2.13 -15.54
C GLY A 45 25.80 2.08 -17.07
N GLU A 46 26.27 3.12 -17.75
CA GLU A 46 26.44 3.15 -19.20
C GLU A 46 27.38 2.05 -19.74
N LYS A 47 28.45 1.69 -19.03
CA LYS A 47 29.35 0.61 -19.44
C LYS A 47 28.65 -0.75 -19.35
N LEU A 48 27.88 -1.00 -18.29
CA LEU A 48 27.09 -2.23 -18.12
C LEU A 48 26.09 -2.42 -19.28
N VAL A 49 25.35 -1.37 -19.60
CA VAL A 49 24.39 -1.40 -20.71
C VAL A 49 25.11 -1.55 -22.05
N LYS A 50 26.24 -0.86 -22.24
CA LYS A 50 27.07 -1.01 -23.44
C LYS A 50 27.53 -2.46 -23.64
N THR A 51 27.96 -3.17 -22.59
CA THR A 51 28.33 -4.60 -22.68
C THR A 51 27.17 -5.45 -23.22
N ALA A 52 25.94 -5.22 -22.74
CA ALA A 52 24.76 -5.95 -23.24
C ALA A 52 24.47 -5.63 -24.71
N LEU A 53 24.59 -4.36 -25.11
CA LEU A 53 24.38 -3.92 -26.48
C LEU A 53 25.43 -4.48 -27.45
N GLU A 54 26.71 -4.47 -27.07
CA GLU A 54 27.80 -5.01 -27.89
C GLU A 54 27.69 -6.53 -28.05
N ALA A 55 27.25 -7.25 -27.00
CA ALA A 55 27.13 -8.71 -27.04
C ALA A 55 25.85 -9.21 -27.72
N PHE A 56 24.72 -8.49 -27.57
CA PHE A 56 23.39 -9.00 -27.95
C PHE A 56 22.55 -8.03 -28.78
N GLY A 57 23.00 -6.79 -28.99
CA GLY A 57 22.34 -5.79 -29.84
C GLY A 57 21.12 -5.10 -29.23
N ARG A 58 20.69 -5.48 -28.02
CA ARG A 58 19.51 -4.93 -27.33
C ARG A 58 19.56 -5.13 -25.82
N ILE A 59 18.69 -4.43 -25.09
CA ILE A 59 18.47 -4.62 -23.65
C ILE A 59 16.99 -4.57 -23.31
N ASP A 60 16.46 -5.68 -22.79
CA ASP A 60 15.02 -5.87 -22.55
C ASP A 60 14.65 -5.82 -21.07
N ILE A 61 15.55 -6.30 -20.22
CA ILE A 61 15.32 -6.54 -18.80
C ILE A 61 16.52 -6.00 -18.01
N VAL A 62 16.26 -5.24 -16.95
CA VAL A 62 17.27 -4.76 -15.99
C VAL A 62 16.85 -5.19 -14.60
N ILE A 63 17.70 -5.98 -13.92
CA ILE A 63 17.48 -6.42 -12.54
C ILE A 63 18.53 -5.74 -11.67
N ASN A 64 18.14 -4.65 -10.99
CA ASN A 64 19.02 -3.92 -10.08
C ASN A 64 19.12 -4.67 -8.75
N ASN A 65 20.09 -5.59 -8.65
CA ASN A 65 20.32 -6.45 -7.48
C ASN A 65 21.61 -6.12 -6.71
N ALA A 66 22.58 -5.45 -7.32
CA ALA A 66 23.87 -5.15 -6.69
C ALA A 66 23.70 -4.44 -5.34
N GLY A 67 24.53 -4.82 -4.36
CA GLY A 67 24.40 -4.30 -3.01
C GLY A 67 25.52 -4.71 -2.06
N ILE A 68 25.70 -3.90 -1.01
CA ILE A 68 26.68 -4.07 0.06
C ILE A 68 26.04 -3.71 1.42
N LEU A 69 26.73 -3.97 2.52
CA LEU A 69 26.30 -3.62 3.88
C LEU A 69 27.37 -2.84 4.63
N ARG A 70 26.93 -1.81 5.38
CA ARG A 70 27.74 -0.99 6.29
C ARG A 70 26.93 -0.70 7.56
N ASP A 71 26.63 -1.76 8.29
CA ASP A 71 25.77 -1.70 9.46
C ASP A 71 26.48 -1.01 10.65
N ARG A 72 25.83 0.02 11.18
CA ARG A 72 26.28 0.85 12.31
C ARG A 72 25.06 1.40 13.04
N SER A 73 25.11 1.47 14.37
CA SER A 73 24.16 2.28 15.14
C SER A 73 24.17 3.72 14.60
N PHE A 74 23.02 4.40 14.59
CA PHE A 74 22.83 5.69 13.90
C PHE A 74 23.97 6.71 14.12
N VAL A 75 24.34 6.98 15.37
CA VAL A 75 25.40 7.95 15.74
C VAL A 75 26.80 7.55 15.27
N ARG A 76 27.01 6.28 14.91
CA ARG A 76 28.29 5.71 14.45
C ARG A 76 28.36 5.50 12.93
N ILE A 77 27.34 5.93 12.19
CA ILE A 77 27.40 5.93 10.72
C ILE A 77 28.36 7.06 10.34
N SER A 78 29.49 6.72 9.71
CA SER A 78 30.36 7.73 9.11
C SER A 78 29.77 8.22 7.78
N ASP A 79 30.23 9.39 7.32
CA ASP A 79 29.85 9.91 6.00
C ASP A 79 30.18 8.90 4.88
N GLU A 80 31.30 8.18 4.99
CA GLU A 80 31.68 7.14 4.03
C GLU A 80 30.70 5.95 4.05
N ASP A 81 30.32 5.47 5.25
CA ASP A 81 29.35 4.38 5.41
C ASP A 81 27.96 4.78 4.87
N TRP A 82 27.60 6.07 4.96
CA TRP A 82 26.38 6.61 4.35
C TRP A 82 26.48 6.68 2.82
N ASP A 83 27.54 7.32 2.33
CA ASP A 83 27.75 7.62 0.91
C ASP A 83 27.87 6.35 0.07
N VAL A 84 28.67 5.38 0.51
CA VAL A 84 28.91 4.17 -0.26
C VAL A 84 27.62 3.35 -0.44
N ILE A 85 26.78 3.31 0.59
CA ILE A 85 25.48 2.63 0.54
C ILE A 85 24.56 3.31 -0.48
N HIS A 86 24.47 4.64 -0.46
CA HIS A 86 23.64 5.37 -1.42
C HIS A 86 24.19 5.31 -2.84
N LYS A 87 25.52 5.36 -3.01
CA LYS A 87 26.21 5.26 -4.30
C LYS A 87 25.92 3.92 -4.98
N ILE A 88 26.08 2.81 -4.26
CA ILE A 88 25.92 1.47 -4.84
C ILE A 88 24.44 1.13 -5.03
N HIS A 89 23.60 1.31 -4.00
CA HIS A 89 22.21 0.87 -4.06
C HIS A 89 21.34 1.81 -4.90
N LEU A 90 21.20 3.07 -4.47
CA LEU A 90 20.22 3.98 -5.06
C LEU A 90 20.75 4.63 -6.34
N ARG A 91 21.92 5.26 -6.26
CA ARG A 91 22.54 5.94 -7.41
C ARG A 91 22.92 4.94 -8.50
N GLY A 92 23.52 3.80 -8.15
CA GLY A 92 23.86 2.74 -9.10
C GLY A 92 22.64 2.24 -9.90
N SER A 93 21.55 1.91 -9.21
CA SER A 93 20.30 1.49 -9.85
C SER A 93 19.72 2.56 -10.76
N PHE A 94 19.79 3.84 -10.35
CA PHE A 94 19.41 4.97 -11.20
C PHE A 94 20.25 5.04 -12.47
N LEU A 95 21.57 4.94 -12.37
CA LEU A 95 22.48 5.06 -13.51
C LEU A 95 22.29 3.93 -14.52
N VAL A 96 22.25 2.68 -14.05
CA VAL A 96 22.02 1.50 -14.91
C VAL A 96 20.66 1.60 -15.61
N THR A 97 19.62 1.96 -14.88
CA THR A 97 18.26 2.08 -15.46
C THR A 97 18.16 3.24 -16.45
N ARG A 98 18.79 4.38 -16.13
CA ARG A 98 18.85 5.55 -17.02
C ARG A 98 19.56 5.21 -18.33
N ALA A 99 20.68 4.48 -18.26
CA ALA A 99 21.43 4.04 -19.43
C ALA A 99 20.59 3.14 -20.35
N ALA A 100 19.77 2.25 -19.78
CA ALA A 100 18.90 1.34 -20.54
C ALA A 100 17.63 2.01 -21.10
N TRP A 101 17.19 3.13 -20.50
CA TRP A 101 15.85 3.71 -20.70
C TRP A 101 15.51 4.00 -22.16
N ASN A 102 16.38 4.71 -22.87
CA ASN A 102 16.10 5.10 -24.26
C ASN A 102 16.06 3.88 -25.20
N HIS A 103 16.84 2.84 -24.92
CA HIS A 103 16.78 1.58 -25.67
C HIS A 103 15.41 0.90 -25.49
N MET A 104 14.98 0.71 -24.23
CA MET A 104 13.67 0.15 -23.88
C MET A 104 12.50 0.96 -24.45
N LYS A 105 12.60 2.29 -24.39
CA LYS A 105 11.59 3.22 -24.94
C LYS A 105 11.46 3.10 -26.45
N ASN A 106 12.58 3.04 -27.17
CA ASN A 106 12.58 2.95 -28.63
C ASN A 106 12.04 1.61 -29.12
N GLN A 107 12.33 0.51 -28.41
CA GLN A 107 11.82 -0.83 -28.73
C GLN A 107 10.39 -1.09 -28.23
N LYS A 108 9.80 -0.19 -27.42
CA LYS A 108 8.47 -0.34 -26.79
C LYS A 108 8.34 -1.60 -25.94
N PHE A 109 9.41 -1.94 -25.22
CA PHE A 109 9.44 -3.05 -24.28
C PHE A 109 10.51 -2.80 -23.22
N GLY A 110 10.17 -2.99 -21.95
CA GLY A 110 11.15 -3.00 -20.87
C GLY A 110 10.60 -3.62 -19.60
N ARG A 111 11.45 -4.33 -18.86
CA ARG A 111 11.12 -4.85 -17.52
C ARG A 111 12.24 -4.50 -16.56
N ILE A 112 11.90 -3.85 -15.47
CA ILE A 112 12.86 -3.33 -14.50
C ILE A 112 12.48 -3.86 -13.12
N ILE A 113 13.46 -4.40 -12.41
CA ILE A 113 13.32 -4.81 -11.01
C ILE A 113 14.22 -3.94 -10.14
N MET A 114 13.63 -3.38 -9.10
CA MET A 114 14.34 -2.74 -8.00
C MET A 114 14.36 -3.69 -6.80
N THR A 115 15.54 -3.88 -6.19
CA THR A 115 15.67 -4.72 -5.00
C THR A 115 15.69 -3.86 -3.75
N SER A 116 14.52 -3.70 -3.13
CA SER A 116 14.35 -3.11 -1.79
C SER A 116 14.62 -4.17 -0.70
N SER A 117 14.10 -3.98 0.51
CA SER A 117 14.23 -4.91 1.63
C SER A 117 13.17 -4.63 2.70
N ALA A 118 12.89 -5.63 3.53
CA ALA A 118 12.07 -5.44 4.74
C ALA A 118 12.66 -4.36 5.67
N ALA A 119 13.99 -4.25 5.77
CA ALA A 119 14.64 -3.16 6.51
C ALA A 119 14.30 -1.78 5.94
N GLY A 120 14.20 -1.64 4.60
CA GLY A 120 13.72 -0.41 3.98
C GLY A 120 12.25 -0.12 4.31
N ILE A 121 11.39 -1.13 4.29
CA ILE A 121 9.94 -0.98 4.48
C ILE A 121 9.58 -0.69 5.95
N TYR A 122 10.18 -1.43 6.88
CA TYR A 122 9.80 -1.42 8.30
C TYR A 122 10.85 -0.77 9.22
N GLY A 123 12.04 -0.48 8.70
CA GLY A 123 13.20 -0.12 9.51
C GLY A 123 13.90 -1.36 10.10
N ASN A 124 15.19 -1.22 10.39
CA ASN A 124 15.94 -2.19 11.18
C ASN A 124 17.04 -1.51 11.99
N PHE A 125 17.30 -2.00 13.21
CA PHE A 125 18.32 -1.42 14.08
C PHE A 125 19.70 -1.48 13.42
N GLY A 126 20.43 -0.36 13.45
CA GLY A 126 21.80 -0.30 12.91
C GLY A 126 21.90 -0.22 11.38
N GLN A 127 20.78 -0.02 10.68
CA GLN A 127 20.74 -0.02 9.21
C GLN A 127 20.09 1.25 8.63
N ALA A 128 20.29 2.42 9.24
CA ALA A 128 19.60 3.65 8.78
C ALA A 128 20.01 4.05 7.35
N ASN A 129 21.31 3.99 7.03
CA ASN A 129 21.84 4.20 5.67
C ASN A 129 21.24 3.21 4.65
N TYR A 130 21.22 1.92 4.98
CA TYR A 130 20.70 0.85 4.11
C TYR A 130 19.19 0.96 3.91
N SER A 131 18.44 1.17 4.99
CA SER A 131 16.98 1.30 4.97
C SER A 131 16.55 2.51 4.14
N ALA A 132 17.23 3.66 4.31
CA ALA A 132 17.00 4.86 3.50
C ALA A 132 17.23 4.59 2.00
N ALA A 133 18.37 3.98 1.63
CA ALA A 133 18.65 3.65 0.23
C ALA A 133 17.63 2.65 -0.36
N LYS A 134 17.23 1.64 0.42
CA LYS A 134 16.30 0.58 -0.02
C LYS A 134 14.87 1.06 -0.18
N LEU A 135 14.39 1.96 0.67
CA LEU A 135 13.09 2.60 0.48
C LEU A 135 13.15 3.69 -0.61
N GLY A 136 14.30 4.35 -0.78
CA GLY A 136 14.56 5.24 -1.91
C GLY A 136 14.40 4.55 -3.27
N LEU A 137 14.78 3.27 -3.38
CA LEU A 137 14.56 2.47 -4.58
C LEU A 137 13.08 2.24 -4.90
N LEU A 138 12.23 2.09 -3.89
CA LEU A 138 10.77 2.04 -4.08
C LEU A 138 10.25 3.37 -4.61
N GLY A 139 10.71 4.50 -4.04
CA GLY A 139 10.38 5.84 -4.54
C GLY A 139 10.79 6.04 -6.00
N LEU A 140 11.99 5.60 -6.38
CA LEU A 140 12.47 5.60 -7.76
C LEU A 140 11.59 4.72 -8.67
N SER A 141 11.27 3.51 -8.23
CA SER A 141 10.42 2.57 -8.97
C SER A 141 9.03 3.14 -9.27
N ASN A 142 8.42 3.82 -8.29
CA ASN A 142 7.10 4.44 -8.43
C ASN A 142 7.04 5.42 -9.62
N THR A 143 8.05 6.28 -9.75
CA THR A 143 8.11 7.26 -10.85
C THR A 143 8.42 6.59 -12.18
N ILE A 144 9.38 5.67 -12.23
CA ILE A 144 9.73 4.92 -13.45
C ILE A 144 8.52 4.16 -14.00
N ALA A 145 7.73 3.53 -13.12
CA ALA A 145 6.51 2.82 -13.50
C ALA A 145 5.47 3.74 -14.20
N ILE A 146 5.37 5.00 -13.77
CA ILE A 146 4.49 6.00 -14.35
C ILE A 146 5.02 6.45 -15.73
N GLU A 147 6.29 6.85 -15.80
CA GLU A 147 6.90 7.36 -17.03
C GLU A 147 7.00 6.29 -18.13
N GLY A 148 7.20 5.04 -17.73
CA GLY A 148 7.44 3.90 -18.62
C GLY A 148 6.17 3.27 -19.20
N ARG A 149 5.01 3.49 -18.55
CA ARG A 149 3.74 2.81 -18.87
C ARG A 149 3.36 2.92 -20.35
N LYS A 150 3.44 4.13 -20.92
CA LYS A 150 3.09 4.38 -22.33
C LYS A 150 4.02 3.69 -23.34
N TYR A 151 5.18 3.22 -22.89
CA TYR A 151 6.19 2.55 -23.71
C TYR A 151 6.27 1.04 -23.43
N ASN A 152 5.31 0.47 -22.68
CA ASN A 152 5.36 -0.94 -22.23
C ASN A 152 6.67 -1.24 -21.46
N ILE A 153 7.10 -0.27 -20.65
CA ILE A 153 8.19 -0.43 -19.70
C ILE A 153 7.57 -0.54 -18.31
N HIS A 154 7.74 -1.71 -17.68
CA HIS A 154 7.25 -1.97 -16.34
C HIS A 154 8.40 -1.93 -15.34
N CYS A 155 8.15 -1.34 -14.17
CA CYS A 155 9.10 -1.31 -13.08
C CYS A 155 8.40 -1.82 -11.81
N ASN A 156 8.90 -2.91 -11.24
CA ASN A 156 8.40 -3.46 -9.99
C ASN A 156 9.53 -3.54 -8.96
N THR A 157 9.14 -3.57 -7.68
CA THR A 157 10.07 -3.65 -6.56
C THR A 157 9.85 -4.96 -5.80
N ILE A 158 10.94 -5.61 -5.42
CA ILE A 158 10.92 -6.76 -4.52
C ILE A 158 11.66 -6.46 -3.22
N ALA A 159 11.22 -7.07 -2.13
CA ALA A 159 11.87 -7.10 -0.84
C ALA A 159 12.13 -8.57 -0.49
N PRO A 160 13.27 -9.13 -0.92
CA PRO A 160 13.55 -10.55 -0.75
C PRO A 160 14.02 -10.87 0.67
N THR A 161 13.63 -12.05 1.14
CA THR A 161 14.23 -12.73 2.29
C THR A 161 14.92 -13.99 1.77
N ALA A 162 16.24 -13.95 1.70
CA ALA A 162 17.06 -15.06 1.24
C ALA A 162 18.31 -15.24 2.13
N GLY A 163 18.63 -16.49 2.43
CA GLY A 163 19.92 -16.93 2.95
C GLY A 163 21.00 -16.65 1.92
N SER A 164 21.92 -15.77 2.27
CA SER A 164 23.08 -15.42 1.46
C SER A 164 24.23 -15.03 2.38
N ARG A 165 25.41 -14.77 1.81
CA ARG A 165 26.53 -14.22 2.57
C ARG A 165 26.17 -12.94 3.35
N LEU A 166 25.16 -12.19 2.91
CA LEU A 166 24.68 -10.97 3.58
C LEU A 166 23.80 -11.25 4.81
N THR A 167 23.17 -12.42 4.90
CA THR A 167 22.20 -12.76 5.97
C THR A 167 22.71 -13.82 6.95
N GLN A 168 23.84 -14.45 6.65
CA GLN A 168 24.52 -15.43 7.54
C GLN A 168 24.91 -14.86 8.92
N THR A 169 25.06 -13.54 9.05
CA THR A 169 25.41 -12.90 10.34
C THR A 169 24.22 -12.79 11.29
N VAL A 170 22.99 -12.95 10.79
CA VAL A 170 21.74 -12.70 11.54
C VAL A 170 20.78 -13.90 11.56
N MET A 171 21.04 -14.95 10.79
CA MET A 171 20.20 -16.15 10.72
C MET A 171 20.95 -17.41 11.14
N PRO A 172 20.34 -18.28 11.97
CA PRO A 172 20.76 -19.68 12.14
C PRO A 172 20.93 -20.42 10.79
N GLN A 173 21.86 -21.38 10.74
CA GLN A 173 22.23 -22.06 9.49
C GLN A 173 21.07 -22.84 8.85
N ASP A 174 20.23 -23.48 9.67
CA ASP A 174 19.01 -24.16 9.26
C ASP A 174 18.01 -23.23 8.56
N LEU A 175 17.91 -21.98 9.02
CA LEU A 175 17.11 -20.96 8.34
C LEU A 175 17.78 -20.48 7.05
N VAL A 176 19.10 -20.26 7.05
CA VAL A 176 19.84 -19.93 5.80
C VAL A 176 19.59 -20.97 4.72
N ASP A 177 19.60 -22.25 5.09
CA ASP A 177 19.36 -23.38 4.17
C ASP A 177 17.90 -23.46 3.70
N ALA A 178 16.94 -23.00 4.51
CA ALA A 178 15.53 -22.92 4.17
C ALA A 178 15.20 -21.71 3.27
N PHE A 179 15.96 -20.62 3.35
CA PHE A 179 15.74 -19.39 2.58
C PHE A 179 16.58 -19.34 1.29
N LYS A 180 16.46 -20.36 0.44
CA LYS A 180 17.25 -20.45 -0.79
C LYS A 180 16.92 -19.32 -1.79
N PRO A 181 17.92 -18.67 -2.43
CA PRO A 181 17.68 -17.65 -3.46
C PRO A 181 16.80 -18.12 -4.63
N GLU A 182 16.80 -19.42 -4.90
CA GLU A 182 15.97 -20.09 -5.90
C GLU A 182 14.46 -19.94 -5.62
N TYR A 183 14.06 -19.61 -4.40
CA TYR A 183 12.66 -19.34 -4.06
C TYR A 183 12.23 -17.91 -4.38
N VAL A 184 13.18 -17.01 -4.67
CA VAL A 184 12.91 -15.63 -5.11
C VAL A 184 12.92 -15.52 -6.64
N ALA A 185 13.80 -16.27 -7.30
CA ALA A 185 14.00 -16.20 -8.75
C ALA A 185 12.72 -16.35 -9.59
N PRO A 186 11.77 -17.27 -9.29
CA PRO A 186 10.53 -17.41 -10.06
C PRO A 186 9.68 -16.13 -10.10
N LEU A 187 9.59 -15.39 -8.99
CA LEU A 187 8.86 -14.11 -8.97
C LEU A 187 9.53 -13.08 -9.88
N VAL A 188 10.86 -12.99 -9.82
CA VAL A 188 11.63 -12.07 -10.68
C VAL A 188 11.43 -12.41 -12.16
N VAL A 189 11.48 -13.69 -12.52
CA VAL A 189 11.22 -14.14 -13.90
C VAL A 189 9.79 -13.80 -14.33
N TRP A 190 8.78 -14.06 -13.48
CA TRP A 190 7.39 -13.71 -13.77
C TRP A 190 7.21 -12.20 -14.00
N LEU A 191 7.71 -11.37 -13.09
CA LEU A 191 7.61 -9.90 -13.20
C LEU A 191 8.33 -9.35 -14.44
N CYS A 192 9.31 -10.08 -14.96
CA CYS A 192 10.05 -9.75 -16.17
C CYS A 192 9.53 -10.42 -17.45
N HIS A 193 8.46 -11.21 -17.38
CA HIS A 193 7.88 -11.84 -18.56
C HIS A 193 7.08 -10.84 -19.41
N GLU A 194 7.00 -11.06 -20.72
CA GLU A 194 6.28 -10.16 -21.62
C GLU A 194 4.77 -10.11 -21.33
N SER A 195 4.19 -11.24 -20.91
CA SER A 195 2.77 -11.36 -20.56
C SER A 195 2.41 -10.75 -19.20
N CYS A 196 3.41 -10.37 -18.38
CA CYS A 196 3.15 -9.79 -17.08
C CYS A 196 2.72 -8.32 -17.21
N ALA A 197 1.50 -8.03 -16.77
CA ALA A 197 0.92 -6.69 -16.78
C ALA A 197 1.19 -5.90 -15.46
N GLU A 198 1.86 -6.51 -14.49
CA GLU A 198 2.14 -5.87 -13.20
C GLU A 198 3.15 -4.73 -13.35
N ASN A 199 2.85 -3.57 -12.79
CA ASN A 199 3.70 -2.38 -12.90
C ASN A 199 3.50 -1.44 -11.70
N GLY A 200 4.60 -0.97 -11.10
CA GLY A 200 4.60 -0.08 -9.93
C GLY A 200 4.24 -0.80 -8.63
N SER A 201 4.49 -2.10 -8.55
CA SER A 201 4.12 -2.92 -7.39
C SER A 201 5.31 -3.28 -6.51
N LEU A 202 5.03 -3.50 -5.23
CA LEU A 202 5.97 -3.95 -4.21
C LEU A 202 5.60 -5.35 -3.73
N PHE A 203 6.57 -6.27 -3.74
CA PHE A 203 6.38 -7.64 -3.27
C PHE A 203 7.41 -8.01 -2.20
N GLU A 204 6.97 -8.64 -1.13
CA GLU A 204 7.85 -9.44 -0.26
C GLU A 204 7.88 -10.89 -0.75
N VAL A 205 9.05 -11.53 -0.65
CA VAL A 205 9.24 -12.88 -1.19
C VAL A 205 10.33 -13.64 -0.45
N GLY A 206 10.06 -14.88 -0.07
CA GLY A 206 11.02 -15.76 0.61
C GLY A 206 10.39 -17.10 1.01
N ALA A 207 11.20 -18.15 1.14
CA ALA A 207 10.76 -19.49 1.56
C ALA A 207 9.56 -20.08 0.78
N GLY A 208 9.35 -19.66 -0.47
CA GLY A 208 8.23 -20.09 -1.31
C GLY A 208 6.94 -19.28 -1.13
N TRP A 209 6.91 -18.31 -0.22
CA TRP A 209 5.81 -17.37 -0.05
C TRP A 209 6.06 -16.06 -0.83
N ILE A 210 4.99 -15.47 -1.36
CA ILE A 210 5.00 -14.17 -2.05
C ILE A 210 3.81 -13.35 -1.55
N GLY A 211 4.07 -12.14 -1.07
CA GLY A 211 3.05 -11.18 -0.64
C GLY A 211 3.18 -9.85 -1.38
N LYS A 212 2.05 -9.16 -1.62
CA LYS A 212 2.02 -7.84 -2.27
C LYS A 212 1.68 -6.76 -1.24
N LEU A 213 2.45 -5.68 -1.24
CA LEU A 213 2.27 -4.56 -0.33
C LEU A 213 1.67 -3.35 -1.06
N ARG A 214 0.93 -2.52 -0.33
CA ARG A 214 0.40 -1.24 -0.81
C ARG A 214 0.18 -0.28 0.36
N TRP A 215 0.10 1.00 0.07
CA TRP A 215 -0.31 2.01 1.04
C TRP A 215 -1.80 1.95 1.34
N GLU A 216 -2.13 2.15 2.60
CA GLU A 216 -3.45 2.53 3.08
C GLU A 216 -3.37 3.88 3.77
N ARG A 217 -4.48 4.63 3.75
CA ARG A 217 -4.55 5.96 4.34
C ARG A 217 -5.86 6.09 5.11
N SER A 218 -5.78 6.48 6.38
CA SER A 218 -6.95 6.84 7.19
C SER A 218 -7.83 7.86 6.45
N LEU A 219 -9.12 7.89 6.79
CA LEU A 219 -10.00 8.96 6.29
C LEU A 219 -9.58 10.34 6.85
N GLY A 220 -8.88 10.33 7.98
CA GLY A 220 -8.32 11.52 8.62
C GLY A 220 -9.39 12.40 9.27
N ALA A 221 -8.99 13.61 9.64
CA ALA A 221 -9.88 14.60 10.22
C ALA A 221 -9.51 16.00 9.75
N ILE A 222 -10.51 16.82 9.43
CA ILE A 222 -10.33 18.27 9.32
C ILE A 222 -10.27 18.83 10.73
N VAL A 223 -9.08 19.29 11.12
CA VAL A 223 -8.82 19.79 12.47
C VAL A 223 -9.03 21.30 12.61
N ARG A 224 -8.98 22.04 11.49
CA ARG A 224 -9.14 23.50 11.47
C ARG A 224 -10.61 23.90 11.32
N GLY A 225 -11.04 24.90 12.09
CA GLY A 225 -12.35 25.57 11.93
C GLY A 225 -12.36 26.62 10.82
N LYS A 226 -13.54 26.92 10.28
CA LYS A 226 -13.73 28.03 9.33
C LYS A 226 -13.35 29.35 10.01
N ASN A 227 -12.55 30.17 9.33
CA ASN A 227 -12.07 31.46 9.83
C ASN A 227 -11.31 31.41 11.18
N GLN A 228 -10.84 30.23 11.60
CA GLN A 228 -10.06 30.05 12.82
C GLN A 228 -8.64 29.62 12.48
N PRO A 229 -7.62 30.09 13.24
CA PRO A 229 -6.28 29.56 13.13
C PRO A 229 -6.28 28.08 13.55
N MET A 230 -5.43 27.28 12.90
CA MET A 230 -5.20 25.90 13.30
C MET A 230 -4.25 25.87 14.50
N THR A 231 -4.58 25.08 15.52
CA THR A 231 -3.76 24.98 16.74
C THR A 231 -3.27 23.55 16.98
N PRO A 232 -2.15 23.35 17.70
CA PRO A 232 -1.71 22.01 18.12
C PRO A 232 -2.75 21.28 18.97
N GLU A 233 -3.51 22.00 19.80
CA GLU A 233 -4.56 21.43 20.65
C GLU A 233 -5.68 20.83 19.79
N ALA A 234 -6.10 21.50 18.71
CA ALA A 234 -7.09 20.96 17.79
C ALA A 234 -6.63 19.69 17.08
N VAL A 235 -5.31 19.51 16.87
CA VAL A 235 -4.72 18.27 16.36
C VAL A 235 -4.79 17.18 17.42
N ARG A 236 -4.31 17.45 18.64
CA ARG A 236 -4.34 16.53 19.79
C ARG A 236 -5.76 16.01 20.04
N ASP A 237 -6.73 16.92 20.09
CA ASP A 237 -8.12 16.61 20.44
C ASP A 237 -8.83 15.76 19.37
N LYS A 238 -8.27 15.67 18.16
CA LYS A 238 -8.77 14.84 17.06
C LYS A 238 -7.82 13.70 16.69
N TRP A 239 -6.78 13.44 17.49
CA TRP A 239 -5.69 12.53 17.13
C TRP A 239 -6.17 11.09 16.90
N GLU A 240 -7.07 10.59 17.76
CA GLU A 240 -7.67 9.26 17.60
C GLU A 240 -8.34 9.11 16.22
N LYS A 241 -9.10 10.12 15.79
CA LYS A 241 -9.75 10.14 14.47
C LYS A 241 -8.75 10.25 13.31
N VAL A 242 -7.65 10.97 13.48
CA VAL A 242 -6.59 11.07 12.47
C VAL A 242 -5.91 9.72 12.26
N CYS A 243 -5.72 8.96 13.34
CA CYS A 243 -5.06 7.67 13.35
C CYS A 243 -6.01 6.47 13.17
N ASP A 244 -7.30 6.71 12.97
CA ASP A 244 -8.29 5.66 12.73
C ASP A 244 -8.21 5.11 11.29
N PHE A 245 -7.87 3.83 11.16
CA PHE A 245 -7.79 3.12 9.88
C PHE A 245 -9.07 2.35 9.52
N ASP A 246 -10.14 2.45 10.32
CA ASP A 246 -11.43 1.92 9.94
C ASP A 246 -11.90 2.58 8.64
N ASN A 247 -12.32 1.75 7.69
CA ASN A 247 -12.69 2.19 6.33
C ASN A 247 -11.58 2.95 5.56
N ALA A 248 -10.31 2.73 5.90
CA ALA A 248 -9.18 3.40 5.23
C ALA A 248 -9.24 3.33 3.70
N SER A 249 -8.81 4.39 3.06
CA SER A 249 -8.68 4.49 1.61
C SER A 249 -7.41 3.77 1.11
N LYS A 250 -7.39 3.44 -0.19
CA LYS A 250 -6.27 2.75 -0.86
C LYS A 250 -5.72 3.64 -1.97
N PRO A 251 -4.99 4.73 -1.63
CA PRO A 251 -4.52 5.70 -2.62
C PRO A 251 -3.56 5.04 -3.63
N ARG A 252 -3.69 5.40 -4.91
CA ARG A 252 -2.93 4.79 -6.03
C ARG A 252 -2.13 5.78 -6.87
N SER A 253 -2.42 7.07 -6.77
CA SER A 253 -1.73 8.13 -7.50
C SER A 253 -1.77 9.42 -6.72
N ILE A 254 -0.87 10.34 -7.05
CA ILE A 254 -0.84 11.69 -6.47
C ILE A 254 -2.09 12.51 -6.82
N GLN A 255 -2.79 12.21 -7.91
CA GLN A 255 -4.07 12.84 -8.27
C GLN A 255 -5.31 12.16 -7.65
N GLY A 256 -5.14 11.07 -6.89
CA GLY A 256 -6.26 10.29 -6.34
C GLY A 256 -7.18 11.14 -5.45
N LYS A 257 -8.49 11.09 -5.72
CA LYS A 257 -9.61 11.90 -5.18
C LYS A 257 -9.65 12.22 -3.68
N GLY A 258 -8.87 11.56 -2.83
CA GLY A 258 -8.94 11.79 -1.39
C GLY A 258 -8.38 13.14 -0.90
N ASP A 259 -7.73 13.93 -1.75
CA ASP A 259 -7.25 15.27 -1.37
C ASP A 259 -8.33 16.35 -1.63
N PHE A 260 -9.29 16.10 -2.51
CA PHE A 260 -10.33 17.06 -2.90
C PHE A 260 -11.65 16.92 -2.12
N ASP A 261 -11.94 15.75 -1.54
CA ASP A 261 -13.14 15.58 -0.69
C ASP A 261 -13.09 16.50 0.56
N ASN A 262 -11.89 16.84 1.04
CA ASN A 262 -11.70 17.80 2.13
C ASN A 262 -12.06 19.25 1.73
N MET A 263 -11.95 19.62 0.46
CA MET A 263 -12.38 20.94 -0.02
C MET A 263 -13.90 21.01 -0.19
N ASP A 264 -14.53 19.92 -0.63
CA ASP A 264 -15.99 19.83 -0.76
C ASP A 264 -16.68 19.88 0.61
N SER A 265 -16.08 19.30 1.65
CA SER A 265 -16.62 19.38 3.02
C SER A 265 -16.54 20.79 3.63
N LEU A 266 -15.52 21.59 3.27
CA LEU A 266 -15.46 23.02 3.61
C LEU A 266 -16.54 23.84 2.87
N GLY A 267 -16.88 23.44 1.63
CA GLY A 267 -17.99 24.01 0.86
C GLY A 267 -19.35 23.69 1.48
N LYS A 268 -19.57 22.45 1.92
CA LYS A 268 -20.84 22.01 2.53
C LYS A 268 -21.14 22.69 3.86
N GLN A 269 -20.14 22.92 4.72
CA GLN A 269 -20.32 23.71 5.95
C GLN A 269 -20.80 25.16 5.68
N SER A 270 -20.46 25.74 4.51
CA SER A 270 -20.87 27.10 4.16
C SER A 270 -22.31 27.21 3.63
N LEU A 271 -22.87 26.11 3.13
CA LEU A 271 -24.24 26.07 2.60
C LEU A 271 -25.27 25.89 3.73
N GLU A 272 -24.93 25.12 4.77
CA GLU A 272 -25.79 24.94 5.95
C GLU A 272 -25.93 26.22 6.78
N GLU A 273 -24.85 27.00 6.97
CA GLU A 273 -24.90 28.30 7.68
C GLU A 273 -25.76 29.35 6.95
N ASN A 274 -25.72 29.36 5.60
CA ASN A 274 -26.48 30.33 4.80
C ASN A 274 -27.97 29.98 4.65
N ALA A 275 -28.34 28.71 4.74
CA ALA A 275 -29.74 28.28 4.79
C ALA A 275 -30.42 28.70 6.11
N PHE A 276 -29.67 28.68 7.22
CA PHE A 276 -30.17 29.08 8.53
C PHE A 276 -30.42 30.60 8.62
N LEU A 277 -29.54 31.42 8.03
CA LEU A 277 -29.66 32.89 8.03
C LEU A 277 -30.74 33.42 7.07
N LYS A 278 -31.03 32.72 5.96
CA LYS A 278 -32.15 33.09 5.06
C LYS A 278 -33.53 32.80 5.63
N ASN A 279 -33.68 31.83 6.53
CA ASN A 279 -34.96 31.53 7.19
C ASN A 279 -35.22 32.39 8.44
N ALA A 280 -34.17 32.98 9.03
CA ALA A 280 -34.32 33.84 10.22
C ALA A 280 -34.95 35.21 9.92
N SER A 281 -34.93 35.69 8.67
CA SER A 281 -35.51 36.99 8.30
C SER A 281 -37.00 36.93 7.92
N ALA A 282 -37.63 35.75 7.87
CA ALA A 282 -39.03 35.58 7.49
C ALA A 282 -39.99 35.31 8.67
N ILE A 283 -39.46 35.07 9.88
CA ILE A 283 -40.23 34.59 11.06
C ILE A 283 -40.19 35.60 12.23
N LEU A 284 -40.02 36.90 11.95
CA LEU A 284 -39.99 37.94 13.00
C LEU A 284 -41.26 38.82 13.08
N THR A 285 -42.36 38.45 12.40
CA THR A 285 -43.57 39.30 12.36
C THR A 285 -44.86 38.63 12.85
N ILE A 286 -44.86 37.34 13.22
CA ILE A 286 -46.08 36.66 13.69
C ILE A 286 -45.75 35.89 14.98
N MET A 287 -46.43 36.23 16.08
CA MET A 287 -46.36 35.60 17.43
C MET A 287 -45.37 36.19 18.44
N LYS A 288 -45.52 37.49 18.74
CA LYS A 288 -45.37 37.99 20.12
C LYS A 288 -46.74 37.96 20.77
N PHE A 289 -46.82 37.36 21.96
CA PHE A 289 -47.94 37.21 22.90
C PHE A 289 -48.65 35.85 22.92
N HIS A 290 -48.45 35.16 24.06
CA HIS A 290 -49.36 34.16 24.65
C HIS A 290 -49.19 32.68 24.25
N PHE A 291 -48.01 32.10 24.48
CA PHE A 291 -47.88 30.73 25.00
C PHE A 291 -46.46 30.44 25.51
N ILE A 292 -46.05 31.17 26.57
CA ILE A 292 -44.91 30.78 27.40
C ILE A 292 -45.49 29.83 28.46
N LEU A 293 -44.82 28.69 28.64
CA LEU A 293 -45.16 27.47 29.40
C LEU A 293 -45.95 26.41 28.64
N THR A 294 -45.35 25.22 28.57
CA THR A 294 -45.92 23.88 28.25
C THR A 294 -45.84 23.29 26.84
N PHE A 295 -44.98 23.75 25.93
CA PHE A 295 -44.53 22.91 24.80
C PHE A 295 -43.13 23.33 24.35
N ASN A 296 -42.08 22.83 25.01
CA ASN A 296 -40.72 23.10 24.54
C ASN A 296 -39.78 21.91 24.75
N LEU A 297 -40.17 20.75 24.24
CA LEU A 297 -39.20 19.66 24.02
C LEU A 297 -39.48 18.75 22.81
N GLN A 298 -40.52 18.99 21.99
CA GLN A 298 -40.88 18.06 20.89
C GLN A 298 -40.77 18.63 19.47
N ALA A 299 -40.36 19.90 19.29
CA ALA A 299 -40.35 20.56 17.97
C ALA A 299 -38.96 20.67 17.31
N SER A 300 -37.85 20.30 17.97
CA SER A 300 -36.47 20.48 17.43
C SER A 300 -35.90 19.27 16.65
N ILE A 301 -36.68 18.18 16.54
CA ILE A 301 -36.25 16.91 15.93
C ILE A 301 -36.88 16.68 14.55
N VAL A 302 -38.07 17.25 14.31
CA VAL A 302 -38.79 17.10 13.03
C VAL A 302 -38.05 17.88 11.94
N GLY A 303 -37.47 17.15 10.97
CA GLY A 303 -36.75 17.73 9.82
C GLY A 303 -35.22 17.56 9.83
N ARG A 304 -34.63 16.90 10.84
CA ARG A 304 -33.21 16.51 10.80
C ARG A 304 -33.04 15.20 10.02
N GLU A 305 -32.18 15.21 9.02
CA GLU A 305 -31.80 14.00 8.27
C GLU A 305 -30.67 13.27 9.00
N LEU A 306 -30.87 11.99 9.34
CA LEU A 306 -29.82 11.17 9.94
C LEU A 306 -28.77 10.84 8.87
N ALA A 307 -27.50 10.77 9.28
CA ALA A 307 -26.44 10.35 8.38
C ALA A 307 -26.76 8.99 7.77
N THR A 308 -26.67 8.88 6.45
CA THR A 308 -26.87 7.62 5.72
C THR A 308 -25.90 6.57 6.23
N LYS A 309 -26.42 5.53 6.90
CA LYS A 309 -25.64 4.36 7.32
C LYS A 309 -25.78 3.27 6.28
N VAL A 310 -24.65 2.71 5.86
CA VAL A 310 -24.62 1.57 4.95
C VAL A 310 -24.38 0.31 5.77
N TYR A 311 -25.41 -0.53 5.89
CA TYR A 311 -25.28 -1.86 6.48
C TYR A 311 -24.84 -2.84 5.39
N LYS A 312 -23.62 -3.38 5.52
CA LYS A 312 -23.09 -4.39 4.60
C LYS A 312 -23.19 -5.76 5.25
N TYR A 313 -23.67 -6.74 4.49
CA TYR A 313 -23.73 -8.14 4.89
C TYR A 313 -23.43 -9.05 3.70
N THR A 314 -23.03 -10.28 4.00
CA THR A 314 -22.84 -11.39 3.07
C THR A 314 -23.91 -12.46 3.34
N HIS A 315 -23.81 -13.67 2.77
CA HIS A 315 -24.73 -14.75 3.14
C HIS A 315 -24.56 -15.20 4.60
N LEU A 316 -23.42 -14.91 5.24
CA LEU A 316 -23.12 -15.33 6.60
C LEU A 316 -24.10 -14.75 7.63
N GLU A 317 -24.38 -13.45 7.58
CA GLU A 317 -25.19 -12.76 8.60
C GLU A 317 -26.67 -13.19 8.58
N PRO A 318 -27.34 -13.32 7.41
CA PRO A 318 -28.68 -13.90 7.33
C PRO A 318 -28.75 -15.36 7.80
N ILE A 319 -27.73 -16.18 7.50
CA ILE A 319 -27.67 -17.58 7.94
C ILE A 319 -27.53 -17.66 9.46
N LEU A 320 -26.64 -16.86 10.06
CA LEU A 320 -26.47 -16.78 11.51
C LEU A 320 -27.74 -16.27 12.19
N TYR A 321 -28.42 -15.29 11.60
CA TYR A 321 -29.71 -14.82 12.09
C TYR A 321 -30.78 -15.91 12.03
N ALA A 322 -30.88 -16.64 10.91
CA ALA A 322 -31.83 -17.74 10.74
C ALA A 322 -31.62 -18.83 11.80
N LEU A 323 -30.36 -19.22 12.06
CA LEU A 323 -30.02 -20.14 13.15
C LEU A 323 -30.41 -19.57 14.52
N GLY A 324 -30.13 -18.27 14.75
CA GLY A 324 -30.44 -17.59 16.00
C GLY A 324 -31.93 -17.52 16.33
N VAL A 325 -32.80 -17.46 15.32
CA VAL A 325 -34.27 -17.47 15.50
C VAL A 325 -34.88 -18.88 15.44
N GLY A 326 -34.05 -19.93 15.42
CA GLY A 326 -34.47 -21.33 15.58
C GLY A 326 -34.60 -22.15 14.29
N MET A 327 -34.16 -21.63 13.14
CA MET A 327 -34.04 -22.45 11.93
C MET A 327 -32.98 -23.54 12.13
N SER A 328 -33.21 -24.71 11.55
CA SER A 328 -32.36 -25.88 11.76
C SER A 328 -32.26 -26.72 10.50
N THR A 329 -31.07 -27.31 10.27
CA THR A 329 -30.82 -28.28 9.19
C THR A 329 -31.59 -29.59 9.34
N LYS A 330 -32.30 -29.79 10.47
CA LYS A 330 -33.19 -30.92 10.68
C LYS A 330 -34.48 -30.84 9.87
N ASP A 331 -34.88 -29.62 9.48
CA ASP A 331 -36.04 -29.38 8.64
C ASP A 331 -35.55 -29.05 7.21
N PRO A 332 -35.90 -29.88 6.20
CA PRO A 332 -35.52 -29.62 4.81
C PRO A 332 -35.98 -28.25 4.29
N ASP A 333 -37.12 -27.73 4.77
CA ASP A 333 -37.68 -26.45 4.32
C ASP A 333 -36.87 -25.24 4.84
N HIS A 334 -36.00 -25.45 5.82
CA HIS A 334 -35.12 -24.41 6.36
C HIS A 334 -33.81 -24.26 5.58
N LEU A 335 -33.45 -25.21 4.71
CA LEU A 335 -32.19 -25.16 3.95
C LEU A 335 -32.07 -23.91 3.07
N LYS A 336 -33.20 -23.43 2.53
CA LYS A 336 -33.26 -22.18 1.76
C LYS A 336 -32.84 -20.92 2.55
N PHE A 337 -32.78 -20.98 3.88
CA PHE A 337 -32.32 -19.89 4.74
C PHE A 337 -30.92 -20.14 5.33
N LEU A 338 -30.39 -21.36 5.20
CA LEU A 338 -29.20 -21.82 5.93
C LEU A 338 -28.03 -22.19 5.02
N PHE A 339 -28.26 -22.31 3.71
CA PHE A 339 -27.24 -22.73 2.77
C PHE A 339 -27.29 -21.89 1.49
N GLU A 340 -26.24 -21.11 1.27
CA GLU A 340 -26.06 -20.20 0.14
C GLU A 340 -25.97 -20.92 -1.23
N GLY A 341 -25.68 -22.22 -1.23
CA GLY A 341 -25.69 -23.06 -2.43
C GLY A 341 -27.06 -23.66 -2.76
N SER A 342 -28.11 -23.35 -2.01
CA SER A 342 -29.49 -23.76 -2.33
C SER A 342 -30.03 -22.95 -3.50
N GLU A 343 -30.75 -23.59 -4.43
CA GLU A 343 -31.38 -22.91 -5.57
C GLU A 343 -32.38 -21.83 -5.13
N ASP A 344 -33.00 -21.99 -3.96
CA ASP A 344 -33.99 -21.08 -3.39
C ASP A 344 -33.42 -20.21 -2.26
N PHE A 345 -32.09 -20.02 -2.20
CA PHE A 345 -31.46 -19.30 -1.10
C PHE A 345 -32.04 -17.88 -0.94
N CYS A 346 -32.55 -17.59 0.25
CA CYS A 346 -33.13 -16.30 0.59
C CYS A 346 -32.91 -15.95 2.07
N CYS A 347 -33.04 -14.67 2.39
CA CYS A 347 -33.00 -14.21 3.77
C CYS A 347 -34.39 -14.34 4.39
N LEU A 348 -34.47 -14.65 5.69
CA LEU A 348 -35.72 -14.47 6.43
C LEU A 348 -36.14 -12.99 6.33
N PRO A 349 -37.40 -12.67 5.98
CA PRO A 349 -37.86 -11.28 5.87
C PRO A 349 -37.62 -10.46 7.16
N THR A 350 -37.66 -11.11 8.32
CA THR A 350 -37.41 -10.49 9.62
C THR A 350 -35.96 -10.05 9.84
N PHE A 351 -35.00 -10.57 9.06
CA PHE A 351 -33.62 -10.07 9.04
C PHE A 351 -33.56 -8.58 8.64
N GLY A 352 -34.49 -8.10 7.81
CA GLY A 352 -34.59 -6.70 7.40
C GLY A 352 -34.81 -5.72 8.56
N VAL A 353 -35.20 -6.21 9.74
CA VAL A 353 -35.31 -5.40 10.96
C VAL A 353 -33.93 -5.02 11.52
N ILE A 354 -32.90 -5.86 11.31
CA ILE A 354 -31.56 -5.64 11.89
C ILE A 354 -30.91 -4.34 11.38
N PRO A 355 -30.82 -4.07 10.05
CA PRO A 355 -30.27 -2.80 9.56
C PRO A 355 -31.04 -1.57 10.08
N ALA A 356 -32.36 -1.68 10.21
CA ALA A 356 -33.23 -0.62 10.72
C ALA A 356 -32.99 -0.38 12.22
N GLN A 357 -32.92 -1.45 13.02
CA GLN A 357 -32.62 -1.39 14.45
C GLN A 357 -31.22 -0.82 14.71
N THR A 358 -30.18 -1.28 14.02
CA THR A 358 -28.83 -0.71 14.15
C THR A 358 -28.83 0.79 13.86
N SER A 359 -29.59 1.22 12.86
CA SER A 359 -29.74 2.64 12.53
C SER A 359 -30.47 3.42 13.63
N MET A 360 -31.48 2.82 14.29
CA MET A 360 -32.20 3.44 15.40
C MET A 360 -31.39 3.47 16.71
N PHE A 361 -30.78 2.35 17.12
CA PHE A 361 -30.05 2.23 18.39
C PHE A 361 -28.75 3.04 18.40
N ASP A 362 -28.04 3.13 17.27
CA ASP A 362 -26.82 3.93 17.19
C ASP A 362 -27.08 5.38 16.73
N GLY A 363 -28.22 5.64 16.09
CA GLY A 363 -28.56 6.95 15.51
C GLY A 363 -29.35 7.85 16.46
N VAL A 364 -30.39 7.32 17.08
CA VAL A 364 -31.36 8.10 17.86
C VAL A 364 -30.80 8.58 19.21
N PRO A 365 -30.05 7.78 19.99
CA PRO A 365 -29.44 8.23 21.25
C PRO A 365 -28.32 9.26 21.06
N SER A 366 -27.80 9.41 19.85
CA SER A 366 -26.75 10.40 19.54
C SER A 366 -27.30 11.82 19.33
N LEU A 367 -28.63 11.99 19.33
CA LEU A 367 -29.32 13.27 19.19
C LEU A 367 -29.47 13.97 20.54
N SER A 368 -28.80 15.10 20.72
CA SER A 368 -28.85 15.91 21.94
C SER A 368 -30.29 16.42 22.21
N GLY A 369 -30.93 15.93 23.27
CA GLY A 369 -32.29 16.31 23.69
C GLY A 369 -33.35 15.22 23.59
N LEU A 370 -33.07 14.05 22.98
CA LEU A 370 -33.92 12.86 23.06
C LEU A 370 -33.43 11.95 24.19
N ASN A 371 -34.25 11.77 25.24
CA ASN A 371 -34.03 10.74 26.26
C ASN A 371 -35.03 9.60 25.97
N VAL A 372 -34.64 8.64 25.13
CA VAL A 372 -35.47 7.46 24.82
C VAL A 372 -34.94 6.27 25.60
N ASP A 373 -35.71 5.85 26.61
CA ASP A 373 -35.44 4.63 27.38
C ASP A 373 -36.12 3.43 26.68
N LEU A 374 -35.34 2.69 25.89
CA LEU A 374 -35.82 1.55 25.12
C LEU A 374 -35.99 0.26 25.95
N SER A 375 -35.72 0.32 27.26
CA SER A 375 -35.91 -0.82 28.19
C SER A 375 -37.34 -0.93 28.76
N LYS A 376 -38.22 0.01 28.40
CA LYS A 376 -39.61 0.11 28.90
C LYS A 376 -40.69 -0.20 27.86
N VAL A 377 -40.34 -0.85 26.75
CA VAL A 377 -41.30 -1.26 25.71
C VAL A 377 -41.52 -2.76 25.76
#